data_AF-A0A931RFD1-F1
#
_entry.id   AF-A0A931RFD1-F1
#
_cell.length_a   1.000
_cell.length_b   1.000
_cell.length_c   1.000
_cell.angle_alpha   90.00
_cell.angle_beta   90.00
_cell.angle_gamma   90.00
#
_symmetry.space_group_name_H-M   'P 1'
#
loop_
_entity.id
_entity.type
_entity.pdbx_description
1 polymer ?
#
loop_
_entity_poly.entity_id
_entity_poly.type
_entity_poly.pdbx_seq_one_letter_code
_entity_poly.pdbx_strand_id
1 'polypeptide(L)'
;MRDLPKNIQILNISVNMGRIGGWVAQADYQEKIPLIERFFHQTDTYLSDLQSEKVSEKFKSTLNNFKKEYKNLRKQQINGKNRLLWAEKALTWANILQHRAELA
;
A
#
# COMPACT_ATOMS: atom_id res chain seq x y z
N MET A 1 -18.19 11.23 -3.70
CA MET A 1 -16.83 10.75 -4.00
C MET A 1 -16.94 9.99 -5.33
N ARG A 2 -16.05 10.16 -6.31
CA ARG A 2 -16.18 9.41 -7.58
C ARG A 2 -15.80 7.96 -7.33
N ASP A 3 -16.66 7.02 -7.71
CA ASP A 3 -16.35 5.59 -7.73
C ASP A 3 -15.29 5.36 -8.83
N LEU A 4 -14.04 5.20 -8.41
CA LEU A 4 -12.94 4.90 -9.32
C LEU A 4 -13.02 3.43 -9.74
N PRO A 5 -12.64 3.07 -10.98
CA PRO A 5 -12.52 1.67 -11.36
C PRO A 5 -11.56 0.91 -10.44
N LYS A 6 -11.87 -0.35 -10.11
CA LYS A 6 -11.09 -1.20 -9.18
C LYS A 6 -9.61 -1.24 -9.48
N ASN A 7 -9.25 -1.45 -10.74
CA ASN A 7 -7.87 -1.45 -11.18
C ASN A 7 -7.18 -0.11 -10.89
N ILE A 8 -7.86 1.02 -11.11
CA ILE A 8 -7.33 2.35 -10.79
C ILE A 8 -7.15 2.54 -9.27
N GLN A 9 -8.10 2.08 -8.46
CA GLN A 9 -7.94 2.10 -6.99
C GLN A 9 -6.71 1.29 -6.54
N ILE A 10 -6.50 0.10 -7.12
CA ILE A 10 -5.34 -0.76 -6.82
C ILE A 10 -4.03 -0.11 -7.28
N LEU A 11 -4.01 0.53 -8.45
CA LEU A 11 -2.87 1.29 -8.93
C LEU A 11 -2.56 2.47 -8.00
N ASN A 12 -3.58 3.17 -7.49
CA ASN A 12 -3.38 4.24 -6.50
C ASN A 12 -2.78 3.70 -5.20
N ILE A 13 -3.24 2.53 -4.71
CA ILE A 13 -2.62 1.86 -3.56
C ILE A 13 -1.16 1.53 -3.88
N SER A 14 -0.86 0.99 -5.05
CA SER A 14 0.51 0.70 -5.48
C SER A 14 1.40 1.93 -5.41
N VAL A 15 0.96 3.05 -6.01
CA VAL A 15 1.69 4.33 -5.98
C VAL A 15 1.93 4.82 -4.55
N ASN A 16 0.91 4.70 -3.68
CA ASN A 16 1.03 5.09 -2.29
C ASN A 16 2.10 4.24 -1.56
N MET A 17 2.06 2.92 -1.73
CA MET A 17 3.06 2.02 -1.14
C MET A 17 4.47 2.30 -1.67
N GLY A 18 4.58 2.64 -2.96
CA GLY A 18 5.84 3.05 -3.59
C GLY A 18 6.42 4.32 -2.95
N ARG A 19 5.58 5.35 -2.76
CA ARG A 19 5.98 6.61 -2.12
C ARG A 19 6.38 6.41 -0.67
N ILE A 20 5.55 5.70 0.10
CA ILE A 20 5.82 5.44 1.51
C ILE A 20 7.12 4.65 1.67
N GLY A 21 7.27 3.54 0.95
CA GLY A 21 8.49 2.74 0.98
C GLY A 21 9.73 3.54 0.57
N GLY A 22 9.61 4.35 -0.49
CA GLY A 22 10.68 5.22 -0.96
C GLY A 22 11.13 6.23 0.09
N TRP A 23 10.21 6.92 0.78
CA TRP A 23 10.57 7.84 1.86
C TRP A 23 11.14 7.14 3.07
N VAL A 24 10.56 6.01 3.49
CA VAL A 24 11.06 5.27 4.65
C VAL A 24 12.48 4.73 4.43
N ALA A 25 12.87 4.46 3.18
CA ALA A 25 14.25 4.07 2.86
C ALA A 25 15.27 5.22 3.06
N GLN A 26 14.83 6.48 3.06
CA GLN A 26 15.70 7.65 3.18
C GLN A 26 16.17 7.87 4.62
N ALA A 27 17.31 8.54 4.77
CA ALA A 27 17.91 8.82 6.07
C ALA A 27 17.04 9.79 6.91
N ASP A 28 16.39 10.74 6.24
CA ASP A 28 15.57 11.85 6.75
C ASP A 28 14.06 11.58 6.73
N TYR A 29 13.64 10.30 6.70
CA TYR A 29 12.23 9.92 6.60
C TYR A 29 11.33 10.54 7.69
N GLN A 30 11.90 10.93 8.84
CA GLN A 30 11.19 11.59 9.93
C GLN A 30 10.53 12.89 9.46
N GLU A 31 11.16 13.62 8.54
CA GLU A 31 10.59 14.83 7.95
C GLU A 31 9.41 14.53 7.02
N LYS A 32 9.30 13.29 6.54
CA LYS A 32 8.23 12.82 5.65
C LYS A 32 7.07 12.18 6.41
N ILE A 33 7.13 12.07 7.74
CA ILE A 33 6.07 11.45 8.55
C ILE A 33 4.66 12.00 8.23
N PRO A 34 4.43 13.32 8.12
CA PRO A 34 3.10 13.85 7.79
C PRO A 34 2.60 13.38 6.41
N LEU A 35 3.52 13.24 5.44
CA LEU A 35 3.18 12.71 4.12
C LEU A 35 2.90 11.22 4.19
N ILE A 36 3.75 10.45 4.87
CA ILE A 36 3.57 9.00 5.07
C ILE A 36 2.18 8.71 5.66
N GLU A 37 1.79 9.43 6.72
CA GLU A 37 0.46 9.25 7.32
C GLU A 37 -0.69 9.62 6.39
N ARG A 38 -0.54 10.70 5.61
CA ARG A 38 -1.53 11.07 4.58
C ARG A 38 -1.70 9.95 3.55
N PHE A 39 -0.60 9.38 3.07
CA PHE A 39 -0.62 8.30 2.08
C PHE A 39 -1.14 6.98 2.64
N PHE A 40 -0.92 6.70 3.93
CA PHE A 40 -1.60 5.61 4.61
C PHE A 40 -3.10 5.82 4.69
N HIS A 41 -3.54 7.02 5.10
CA HIS A 41 -4.97 7.32 5.16
C HIS A 41 -5.66 7.15 3.80
N GLN A 42 -5.03 7.63 2.72
CA GLN A 42 -5.53 7.41 1.35
C GLN A 42 -5.59 5.92 1.00
N THR A 43 -4.58 5.14 1.41
CA THR A 43 -4.56 3.68 1.21
C THR A 43 -5.68 2.99 1.98
N ASP A 44 -5.96 3.42 3.21
CA ASP A 44 -7.07 2.93 4.02
C ASP A 44 -8.42 3.21 3.35
N THR A 45 -8.59 4.39 2.74
CA THR A 45 -9.80 4.74 1.97
C THR A 45 -10.00 3.81 0.78
N TYR A 46 -8.99 3.66 -0.10
CA TYR A 46 -9.11 2.77 -1.27
C TYR A 46 -9.34 1.31 -0.86
N LEU A 47 -8.74 0.85 0.25
CA LEU A 47 -8.98 -0.50 0.77
C LEU A 47 -10.40 -0.69 1.28
N SER A 48 -11.01 0.34 1.87
CA SER A 48 -12.40 0.33 2.32
C SER A 48 -13.35 0.25 1.13
N ASP A 49 -13.10 1.06 0.09
CA ASP A 49 -13.89 1.05 -1.15
C ASP A 49 -13.82 -0.33 -1.82
N LEU A 50 -12.62 -0.91 -1.95
CA LEU A 50 -12.44 -2.28 -2.47
C LEU A 50 -13.06 -3.40 -1.63
N GLN A 51 -13.47 -3.16 -0.37
CA GLN A 51 -14.17 -4.17 0.44
C GLN A 51 -15.66 -4.26 0.13
N SER A 52 -16.28 -3.15 -0.27
CA SER A 52 -17.69 -3.14 -0.68
C SER A 52 -17.88 -3.71 -2.09
N GLU A 53 -16.80 -3.84 -2.85
CA GLU A 53 -16.79 -4.30 -4.24
C GLU A 53 -16.38 -5.78 -4.39
N LYS A 54 -16.98 -6.48 -5.36
CA LYS A 54 -16.50 -7.82 -5.79
C LYS A 54 -15.29 -7.67 -6.72
N VAL A 55 -14.09 -7.89 -6.20
CA VAL A 55 -12.88 -8.09 -7.02
C VAL A 55 -12.88 -9.46 -7.70
N SER A 56 -12.19 -9.59 -8.83
CA SER A 56 -12.09 -10.89 -9.52
C SER A 56 -11.44 -11.98 -8.65
N GLU A 57 -11.82 -13.24 -8.89
CA GLU A 57 -11.20 -14.39 -8.21
C GLU A 57 -9.69 -14.51 -8.50
N LYS A 58 -9.21 -14.05 -9.66
CA LYS A 58 -7.77 -14.08 -10.02
C LYS A 58 -6.93 -13.10 -9.18
N PHE A 59 -7.55 -12.01 -8.71
CA PHE A 59 -6.88 -10.98 -7.91
C PHE A 59 -7.11 -11.14 -6.40
N LYS A 60 -8.20 -11.80 -6.00
CA LYS A 60 -8.63 -11.96 -4.61
C LYS A 60 -7.54 -12.45 -3.66
N SER A 61 -6.75 -13.44 -4.06
CA SER A 61 -5.63 -13.95 -3.24
C SER A 61 -4.55 -12.88 -3.00
N THR A 62 -4.20 -12.10 -4.03
CA THR A 62 -3.27 -10.98 -3.90
C THR A 62 -3.81 -9.91 -2.98
N LEU A 63 -5.08 -9.52 -3.13
CA LEU A 63 -5.68 -8.51 -2.27
C LEU A 63 -5.70 -8.96 -0.81
N ASN A 64 -6.01 -10.23 -0.53
CA ASN A 64 -6.02 -10.77 0.82
C ASN A 64 -4.63 -10.79 1.45
N ASN A 65 -3.62 -11.25 0.69
CA ASN A 65 -2.23 -11.24 1.15
C ASN A 65 -1.73 -9.81 1.40
N PHE A 66 -2.05 -8.87 0.51
CA PHE A 66 -1.71 -7.47 0.70
C PHE A 66 -2.36 -6.91 1.97
N LYS A 67 -3.67 -7.11 2.16
CA LYS A 67 -4.38 -6.63 3.37
C LYS A 67 -3.75 -7.13 4.66
N LYS A 68 -3.32 -8.40 4.68
CA LYS A 68 -2.61 -9.00 5.83
C LYS A 68 -1.27 -8.31 6.08
N GLU A 69 -0.44 -8.19 5.05
CA GLU A 69 0.88 -7.56 5.17
C GLU A 69 0.81 -6.07 5.46
N TYR A 70 -0.12 -5.34 4.83
CA TYR A 70 -0.36 -3.92 5.09
C TYR A 70 -0.75 -3.67 6.55
N LYS A 71 -1.61 -4.51 7.13
CA LYS A 71 -1.94 -4.45 8.56
C LYS A 71 -0.72 -4.67 9.45
N ASN A 72 0.20 -5.57 9.05
CA ASN A 72 1.45 -5.78 9.77
C ASN A 72 2.36 -4.54 9.65
N LEU A 73 2.52 -3.99 8.45
CA LEU A 73 3.33 -2.80 8.19
C LEU A 73 2.84 -1.59 9.02
N ARG A 74 1.53 -1.36 9.09
CA ARG A 74 0.92 -0.27 9.91
C ARG A 74 1.19 -0.41 11.40
N LYS A 75 1.30 -1.64 11.91
CA LYS A 75 1.53 -1.92 13.33
C LYS A 75 3.01 -1.92 13.71
N GLN A 76 3.88 -2.24 12.76
CA GLN A 76 5.31 -2.28 13.01
C GLN A 76 5.84 -0.86 13.22
N GLN A 77 6.60 -0.66 14.29
CA GLN A 77 7.35 0.57 14.45
C GLN A 77 8.42 0.66 13.36
N ILE A 78 8.48 1.80 12.68
CA ILE A 78 9.56 2.12 11.76
C ILE A 78 10.70 2.69 12.60
N ASN A 79 11.74 1.89 12.84
CA ASN A 79 12.91 2.30 13.62
C ASN A 79 14.21 1.88 12.93
N GLY A 80 15.34 2.40 13.41
CA GLY A 80 16.64 2.22 12.74
C GLY A 80 17.06 0.75 12.49
N LYS A 81 16.54 -0.22 13.24
CA LYS A 81 16.90 -1.64 13.09
C LYS A 81 16.12 -2.36 11.99
N ASN A 82 14.87 -1.95 11.73
CA ASN A 82 13.98 -2.62 10.77
C ASN A 82 13.55 -1.73 9.60
N ARG A 83 13.93 -0.45 9.60
CA ARG A 83 13.49 0.56 8.62
C ARG A 83 13.64 0.11 7.18
N LEU A 84 14.83 -0.36 6.79
CA LEU A 84 15.10 -0.75 5.40
C LEU A 84 14.28 -1.97 4.97
N LEU A 85 14.17 -2.98 5.83
CA LEU A 85 13.34 -4.15 5.58
C LEU A 85 11.85 -3.76 5.49
N TRP A 86 11.39 -2.83 6.32
CA TRP A 86 10.04 -2.29 6.25
C TRP A 86 9.80 -1.60 4.90
N ALA A 87 10.75 -0.75 4.48
CA ALA A 87 10.68 -0.04 3.20
C ALA A 87 10.65 -1.01 2.01
N GLU A 88 11.52 -2.01 2.01
CA GLU A 88 11.57 -3.04 0.97
C GLU A 88 10.25 -3.80 0.84
N LYS A 89 9.61 -4.15 1.96
CA LYS A 89 8.28 -4.80 1.94
C LYS A 89 7.22 -3.89 1.32
N ALA A 90 7.22 -2.61 1.66
CA ALA A 90 6.29 -1.64 1.07
C ALA A 90 6.49 -1.52 -0.45
N LEU A 91 7.75 -1.41 -0.90
CA LEU A 91 8.10 -1.36 -2.33
C LEU A 91 7.77 -2.66 -3.07
N THR A 92 7.99 -3.81 -2.43
CA THR A 92 7.61 -5.12 -2.98
C THR A 92 6.11 -5.19 -3.25
N TRP A 93 5.30 -4.77 -2.29
CA TRP A 93 3.86 -4.71 -2.49
C TRP A 93 3.43 -3.68 -3.52
N ALA A 94 4.11 -2.54 -3.62
CA ALA A 94 3.88 -1.58 -4.70
C ALA A 94 4.03 -2.27 -6.07
N ASN A 95 5.13 -3.00 -6.29
CA ASN A 95 5.38 -3.70 -7.55
C ASN A 95 4.34 -4.80 -7.84
N ILE A 96 4.03 -5.64 -6.85
CA ILE A 96 3.03 -6.71 -6.99
C ILE A 96 1.67 -6.13 -7.38
N LEU A 97 1.23 -5.08 -6.68
CA LEU A 97 -0.06 -4.45 -6.94
C LEU A 97 -0.09 -3.75 -8.29
N GLN A 98 0.99 -3.07 -8.69
CA GLN A 98 1.12 -2.44 -10.00
C GLN A 98 0.88 -3.46 -11.13
N HIS A 99 1.54 -4.61 -11.05
CA HIS A 99 1.48 -5.63 -12.11
C HIS A 99 0.15 -6.39 -12.09
N ARG A 100 -0.44 -6.60 -10.92
CA ARG A 100 -1.66 -7.41 -10.80
C ARG A 100 -2.96 -6.60 -10.86
N ALA A 101 -2.90 -5.27 -10.94
CA ALA A 101 -4.09 -4.41 -11.01
C ALA A 101 -4.99 -4.73 -12.21
N GLU A 102 -4.43 -5.18 -13.34
CA GLU A 102 -5.18 -5.59 -14.53
C GLU A 102 -6.09 -6.82 -14.30
N LEU A 103 -5.82 -7.59 -13.23
CA LEU A 103 -6.58 -8.79 -12.90
C LEU A 103 -7.81 -8.49 -12.04
N ALA A 104 -8.06 -7.24 -11.63
CA ALA A 104 -9.02 -6.89 -10.58
C ALA A 104 -10.49 -6.78 -11.01
#